data_AF-A0AA90VMJ0-F1
#
_entry.id   AF-A0AA90VMJ0-F1
#
_cell.length_a   1.000
_cell.length_b   1.000
_cell.length_c   1.000
_cell.angle_alpha   90.00
_cell.angle_beta   90.00
_cell.angle_gamma   90.00
#
_symmetry.space_group_name_H-M   'P 1'
#
loop_
_entity.id
_entity.type
_entity.pdbx_description
1 polymer ?
#
loop_
_entity_poly.entity_id
_entity_poly.type
_entity_poly.pdbx_seq_one_letter_code
_entity_poly.pdbx_strand_id
1 'polypeptide(L)'
;FIDTVSITKANVKVLEDGDKWLIYNRKKTGTLARVKLLPEALELMSKYEDEARDTLFPLLSTNRVRIDLITICKLAETSKTYSYHSGRHSFASLITLEAGVPMETICKMLGHKDVKMTQRYARVTQKKLFEDMDKFIAATEKDFVLAL
;
A
#
# COMPACT_ATOMS: atom_id res chain seq x y z
N PHE A 1 6.14 -10.84 3.42
CA PHE A 1 6.30 -11.87 4.45
C PHE A 1 7.48 -11.54 5.35
N ILE A 2 8.73 -11.70 4.88
CA ILE A 2 9.94 -11.44 5.70
C ILE A 2 9.93 -10.08 6.39
N ASP A 3 9.61 -9.00 5.66
CA ASP A 3 9.61 -7.66 6.24
C ASP A 3 8.50 -7.52 7.31
N THR A 4 7.28 -8.01 7.03
CA THR A 4 6.12 -7.92 7.94
C THR A 4 6.31 -8.66 9.27
N VAL A 5 7.10 -9.74 9.28
CA VAL A 5 7.38 -10.52 10.50
C VAL A 5 8.63 -10.03 11.23
N SER A 6 9.39 -9.09 10.67
CA SER A 6 10.65 -8.61 11.26
C SER A 6 10.65 -7.15 11.67
N ILE A 7 9.51 -6.45 11.49
CA ILE A 7 9.33 -5.09 12.00
C ILE A 7 9.06 -5.09 13.50
N THR A 8 9.76 -4.19 14.19
CA THR A 8 9.72 -4.03 15.63
C THR A 8 9.20 -2.66 16.04
N LYS A 9 8.92 -2.48 17.34
CA LYS A 9 8.54 -1.19 17.92
C LYS A 9 9.54 -0.10 17.56
N ALA A 10 10.83 -0.43 17.49
CA ALA A 10 11.91 0.50 17.13
C ALA A 10 11.83 1.03 15.68
N ASN A 11 11.15 0.33 14.77
CA ASN A 11 10.95 0.79 13.39
C ASN A 11 9.85 1.85 13.25
N VAL A 12 9.06 2.08 14.29
CA VAL A 12 8.01 3.10 14.30
C VAL A 12 8.60 4.41 14.79
N LYS A 13 8.49 5.46 13.99
CA LYS A 13 9.01 6.80 14.28
C LYS A 13 7.91 7.84 14.12
N VAL A 14 7.90 8.82 15.02
CA VAL A 14 7.13 10.05 14.81
C VAL A 14 8.01 11.03 14.05
N LEU A 15 7.52 11.58 12.95
CA LEU A 15 8.26 12.58 12.16
C LEU A 15 7.76 14.00 12.46
N GLU A 16 8.33 14.99 11.79
CA GLU A 16 8.03 16.43 11.99
C GLU A 16 6.56 16.79 11.74
N ASP A 17 5.84 15.99 10.93
CA ASP A 17 4.41 16.14 10.70
C ASP A 17 3.54 15.67 11.88
N GLY A 18 4.15 15.12 12.94
CA GLY A 18 3.46 14.53 14.09
C GLY A 18 2.89 13.14 13.80
N ASP A 19 3.01 12.65 12.58
CA ASP A 19 2.47 11.36 12.17
C ASP A 19 3.45 10.21 12.45
N LYS A 20 2.89 9.00 12.60
CA LYS A 20 3.67 7.78 12.79
C LYS A 20 4.03 7.17 11.44
N TRP A 21 5.32 6.85 11.29
CA TRP A 21 5.92 6.27 10.11
C TRP A 21 6.64 4.98 10.47
N LEU A 22 6.53 3.98 9.59
CA LEU A 22 7.32 2.77 9.63
C LEU A 22 8.57 2.96 8.76
N ILE A 23 9.74 2.95 9.40
CA ILE A 23 11.04 3.18 8.78
C ILE A 23 11.98 2.00 9.06
N TYR A 24 12.37 1.28 8.01
CA TYR A 24 13.23 0.09 8.10
C TYR A 24 13.96 -0.20 6.79
N ASN A 25 15.04 -0.96 6.85
CA ASN A 25 15.71 -1.47 5.65
C ASN A 25 15.06 -2.79 5.21
N ARG A 26 14.60 -2.85 3.96
CA ARG A 26 13.99 -4.07 3.41
C ARG A 26 15.00 -5.21 3.38
N LYS A 27 14.64 -6.39 3.89
CA LYS A 27 15.59 -7.50 3.99
C LYS A 27 16.08 -8.00 2.63
N LYS A 28 15.20 -7.99 1.61
CA LYS A 28 15.54 -8.55 0.28
C LYS A 28 16.45 -7.63 -0.53
N THR A 29 16.29 -6.32 -0.41
CA THR A 29 16.92 -5.34 -1.30
C THR A 29 17.89 -4.40 -0.60
N GLY A 30 17.91 -4.38 0.73
CA GLY A 30 18.69 -3.44 1.54
C GLY A 30 18.21 -1.99 1.45
N THR A 31 17.15 -1.72 0.69
CA THR A 31 16.66 -0.35 0.47
C THR A 31 15.83 0.14 1.64
N LEU A 32 16.02 1.41 2.01
CA LEU A 32 15.21 2.06 3.03
C LEU A 32 13.75 2.14 2.58
N ALA A 33 12.85 1.65 3.41
CA ALA A 33 11.41 1.83 3.29
C ALA A 33 10.95 2.90 4.29
N ARG A 34 10.11 3.83 3.82
CA ARG A 34 9.39 4.81 4.65
C ARG A 34 7.93 4.71 4.29
N VAL A 35 7.11 4.25 5.24
CA VAL A 35 5.68 4.02 5.02
C VAL A 35 4.90 4.78 6.09
N LYS A 36 4.10 5.76 5.68
CA LYS A 36 3.19 6.46 6.59
C LYS A 36 2.12 5.49 7.08
N LEU A 37 1.90 5.43 8.38
CA LEU A 37 0.90 4.53 8.96
C LEU A 37 -0.47 5.19 8.89
N LEU A 38 -1.46 4.44 8.39
CA LEU A 38 -2.86 4.85 8.41
C LEU A 38 -3.44 4.67 9.82
N PRO A 39 -4.48 5.42 10.20
CA PRO A 39 -5.15 5.25 11.49
C PRO A 39 -5.53 3.80 11.80
N GLU A 40 -6.06 3.06 10.81
CA GLU A 40 -6.46 1.65 10.95
C GLU A 40 -5.25 0.74 11.22
N ALA A 41 -4.08 1.08 10.69
CA ALA A 41 -2.85 0.35 10.99
C ALA A 41 -2.41 0.60 12.44
N LEU A 42 -2.61 1.81 12.97
CA LEU A 42 -2.32 2.14 14.36
C LEU A 42 -3.26 1.42 15.33
N GLU A 43 -4.55 1.34 15.01
CA GLU A 43 -5.53 0.58 15.78
C GLU A 43 -5.18 -0.91 15.84
N LEU A 44 -4.81 -1.50 14.69
CA LEU A 44 -4.33 -2.88 14.64
C LEU A 44 -3.07 -3.09 15.49
N MET A 45 -2.12 -2.16 15.44
CA MET A 45 -0.91 -2.25 16.27
C MET A 45 -1.23 -2.20 17.76
N SER A 46 -2.14 -1.32 18.18
CA SER A 46 -2.58 -1.23 19.57
C SER A 46 -3.30 -2.51 20.03
N LYS A 47 -4.15 -3.10 19.18
CA LYS A 47 -4.85 -4.36 19.49
C LYS A 47 -3.90 -5.53 19.75
N TYR A 48 -2.76 -5.58 19.08
CA TYR A 48 -1.76 -6.64 19.19
C TYR A 48 -0.52 -6.22 20.00
N GLU A 49 -0.63 -5.14 20.76
CA GLU A 49 0.43 -4.66 21.63
C GLU A 49 0.73 -5.68 22.73
N ASP A 50 2.02 -5.90 22.97
CA ASP A 50 2.52 -6.89 23.89
C ASP A 50 3.87 -6.41 24.43
N GLU A 51 3.98 -6.22 25.75
CA GLU A 51 5.19 -5.73 26.40
C GLU A 51 6.31 -6.76 26.43
N ALA A 52 5.97 -8.06 26.38
CA ALA A 52 6.96 -9.13 26.35
C ALA A 52 7.63 -9.31 24.98
N ARG A 53 7.12 -8.64 23.94
CA ARG A 53 7.51 -8.86 22.55
C ARG A 53 7.93 -7.56 21.86
N ASP A 54 9.07 -7.61 21.16
CA ASP A 54 9.60 -6.45 20.43
C ASP A 54 8.98 -6.28 19.03
N THR A 55 8.49 -7.36 18.41
CA THR A 55 7.84 -7.27 17.09
C THR A 55 6.51 -6.50 17.16
N LEU A 56 6.06 -5.89 16.06
CA LEU A 56 4.76 -5.21 16.06
C LEU A 56 3.57 -6.17 16.11
N PHE A 57 3.71 -7.36 15.51
CA PHE A 57 2.66 -8.38 15.46
C PHE A 57 3.20 -9.75 15.87
N PRO A 58 2.34 -10.64 16.42
CA PRO A 58 2.71 -12.00 16.74
C PRO A 58 3.34 -12.70 15.53
N LEU A 59 4.41 -13.47 15.79
CA LEU A 59 5.09 -14.23 14.75
C LEU A 59 4.22 -15.42 14.35
N LEU A 60 3.78 -15.43 13.09
CA LEU A 60 3.07 -16.54 12.50
C LEU A 60 3.96 -17.20 11.43
N SER A 61 3.94 -18.54 11.39
CA SER A 61 4.61 -19.27 10.33
C SER A 61 3.92 -19.01 8.98
N THR A 62 4.67 -19.08 7.88
CA THR A 62 4.11 -18.89 6.52
C THR A 62 2.92 -19.82 6.27
N ASN A 63 3.03 -21.06 6.76
CA ASN A 63 1.97 -22.07 6.64
C ASN A 63 0.73 -21.67 7.45
N ARG A 64 0.92 -21.16 8.68
CA ARG A 64 -0.21 -20.71 9.49
C ARG A 64 -0.96 -19.59 8.80
N VAL A 65 -0.25 -18.57 8.30
CA VAL A 65 -0.92 -17.46 7.62
C VAL A 65 -1.59 -17.90 6.32
N ARG A 66 -1.01 -18.86 5.59
CA ARG A 66 -1.68 -19.44 4.43
C ARG A 66 -3.01 -20.11 4.82
N ILE A 67 -3.03 -20.90 5.90
CA ILE A 67 -4.23 -21.55 6.40
C ILE A 67 -5.25 -20.50 6.85
N ASP A 68 -4.83 -19.51 7.64
CA ASP A 68 -5.71 -18.45 8.14
C ASP A 68 -6.33 -17.65 6.96
N LEU A 69 -5.55 -17.34 5.91
CA LEU A 69 -6.06 -16.70 4.70
C LEU A 69 -7.10 -17.59 3.99
N ILE A 70 -6.85 -18.89 3.82
CA ILE A 70 -7.83 -19.81 3.22
C ILE A 70 -9.12 -19.85 4.04
N THR A 71 -9.01 -19.87 5.37
CA THR A 71 -10.17 -19.85 6.27
C THR A 71 -10.96 -18.55 6.12
N ILE A 72 -10.30 -17.40 6.09
CA ILE A 72 -10.93 -16.10 5.83
C ILE A 72 -11.66 -16.12 4.47
N CYS A 73 -11.05 -16.69 3.42
CA CYS A 73 -11.69 -16.78 2.10
C CYS A 73 -12.98 -17.63 2.14
N LYS A 74 -12.95 -18.74 2.88
CA LYS A 74 -14.15 -19.58 3.06
C LYS A 74 -15.25 -18.85 3.82
N LEU A 75 -14.90 -18.16 4.90
CA LEU A 75 -15.85 -17.37 5.70
C LEU A 75 -16.43 -16.18 4.92
N ALA A 76 -15.65 -15.60 4.01
CA ALA A 76 -16.10 -14.53 3.12
C ALA A 76 -16.77 -15.05 1.84
N GLU A 77 -17.03 -16.37 1.73
CA GLU A 77 -17.68 -17.02 0.59
C GLU A 77 -17.06 -16.66 -0.77
N THR A 78 -15.75 -16.43 -0.79
CA THR A 78 -15.05 -16.02 -2.01
C THR A 78 -14.33 -17.19 -2.66
N SER A 79 -14.53 -17.35 -3.97
CA SER A 79 -13.83 -18.33 -4.79
C SER A 79 -12.39 -17.91 -5.13
N LYS A 80 -12.02 -16.66 -4.82
CA LYS A 80 -10.68 -16.13 -5.08
C LYS A 80 -9.69 -16.62 -4.02
N THR A 81 -8.50 -17.00 -4.47
CA THR A 81 -7.39 -17.31 -3.57
C THR A 81 -6.59 -16.05 -3.27
N TYR A 82 -6.39 -15.77 -1.99
CA TYR A 82 -5.59 -14.63 -1.54
C TYR A 82 -4.25 -15.09 -0.99
N SER A 83 -3.24 -14.24 -1.18
CA SER A 83 -1.91 -14.39 -0.63
C SER A 83 -1.45 -13.08 -0.02
N TYR A 84 -0.31 -13.07 0.64
CA TYR A 84 0.36 -11.84 1.08
C TYR A 84 0.55 -10.81 -0.04
N HIS A 85 0.76 -11.27 -1.27
CA HIS A 85 0.93 -10.36 -2.40
C HIS A 85 -0.40 -9.71 -2.81
N SER A 86 -1.54 -10.36 -2.56
CA SER A 86 -2.85 -9.82 -2.93
C SER A 86 -3.10 -8.46 -2.27
N GLY A 87 -2.76 -8.29 -0.98
CA GLY A 87 -2.91 -6.99 -0.30
C GLY A 87 -2.08 -5.88 -0.95
N ARG A 88 -0.81 -6.16 -1.27
CA ARG A 88 0.06 -5.19 -1.98
C ARG A 88 -0.47 -4.87 -3.38
N HIS A 89 -1.01 -5.87 -4.08
CA HIS A 89 -1.63 -5.67 -5.38
C HIS A 89 -2.86 -4.77 -5.28
N SER A 90 -3.79 -5.07 -4.35
CA SER A 90 -4.99 -4.25 -4.12
C SER A 90 -4.65 -2.82 -3.72
N PHE A 91 -3.63 -2.62 -2.88
CA PHE A 91 -3.16 -1.28 -2.53
C PHE A 91 -2.67 -0.50 -3.75
N ALA A 92 -1.86 -1.14 -4.60
CA ALA A 92 -1.29 -0.50 -5.77
C ALA A 92 -2.33 -0.22 -6.86
N SER A 93 -3.31 -1.10 -7.07
CA SER A 93 -4.33 -0.93 -8.12
C SER A 93 -5.57 -0.19 -7.63
N LEU A 94 -6.27 -0.71 -6.62
CA LEU A 94 -7.58 -0.20 -6.22
C LEU A 94 -7.47 1.02 -5.30
N ILE A 95 -6.58 0.97 -4.31
CA ILE A 95 -6.54 2.03 -3.29
C ILE A 95 -5.84 3.29 -3.80
N THR A 96 -4.76 3.14 -4.57
CA THR A 96 -3.94 4.27 -5.01
C THR A 96 -4.18 4.63 -6.47
N LEU A 97 -4.02 3.68 -7.38
CA LEU A 97 -4.14 3.98 -8.80
C LEU A 97 -5.58 4.40 -9.19
N GLU A 98 -6.62 3.68 -8.78
CA GLU A 98 -8.01 4.09 -9.06
C GLU A 98 -8.39 5.40 -8.37
N ALA A 99 -7.79 5.72 -7.22
CA ALA A 99 -7.94 7.02 -6.55
C ALA A 99 -7.18 8.18 -7.24
N GLY A 100 -6.50 7.92 -8.35
CA GLY A 100 -5.80 8.95 -9.13
C GLY A 100 -4.39 9.30 -8.64
N VAL A 101 -3.80 8.50 -7.75
CA VAL A 101 -2.42 8.72 -7.30
C VAL A 101 -1.45 8.48 -8.48
N PRO A 102 -0.50 9.41 -8.75
CA PRO A 102 0.47 9.25 -9.84
C PRO A 102 1.31 7.99 -9.73
N MET A 103 1.68 7.41 -10.88
CA MET A 103 2.40 6.13 -10.94
C MET A 103 3.77 6.20 -10.25
N GLU A 104 4.46 7.32 -10.38
CA GLU A 104 5.76 7.60 -9.77
C GLU A 104 5.65 7.59 -8.23
N THR A 105 4.55 8.14 -7.71
CA THR A 105 4.24 8.15 -6.28
C THR A 105 3.98 6.73 -5.79
N ILE A 106 3.17 5.95 -6.51
CA ILE A 106 2.91 4.54 -6.19
C ILE A 106 4.22 3.73 -6.25
N CYS A 107 5.07 3.98 -7.25
CA CYS A 107 6.38 3.33 -7.39
C CYS A 107 7.25 3.54 -6.14
N LYS A 108 7.31 4.78 -5.64
CA LYS A 108 8.03 5.13 -4.40
C LYS A 108 7.40 4.45 -3.18
N MET A 109 6.07 4.47 -3.03
CA MET A 109 5.35 3.81 -1.93
C MET A 109 5.62 2.30 -1.88
N LEU A 110 5.63 1.64 -3.04
CA LEU A 110 5.94 0.22 -3.15
C LEU A 110 7.45 -0.07 -3.00
N GLY A 111 8.31 0.95 -3.14
CA GLY A 111 9.76 0.81 -3.16
C GLY A 111 10.28 0.02 -4.35
N HIS A 112 9.64 0.19 -5.50
CA HIS A 112 10.16 -0.33 -6.75
C HIS A 112 11.32 0.55 -7.24
N LYS A 113 12.35 -0.08 -7.82
CA LYS A 113 13.51 0.62 -8.38
C LYS A 113 13.19 1.30 -9.71
N ASP A 114 12.19 0.78 -10.42
CA ASP A 114 11.78 1.25 -11.75
C ASP A 114 10.25 1.30 -11.82
N VAL A 115 9.73 2.37 -12.41
CA VAL A 115 8.30 2.56 -12.69
C VAL A 115 7.75 1.43 -13.54
N LYS A 116 8.55 0.80 -14.41
CA LYS A 116 8.17 -0.40 -15.19
C LYS A 116 7.64 -1.54 -14.31
N MET A 117 8.17 -1.71 -13.09
CA MET A 117 7.66 -2.71 -12.15
C MET A 117 6.26 -2.38 -11.64
N THR A 118 5.91 -1.10 -11.60
CA THR A 118 4.62 -0.56 -11.14
C THR A 118 3.62 -0.48 -12.29
N GLN A 119 4.07 -0.37 -13.55
CA GLN A 119 3.21 -0.38 -14.73
C GLN A 119 2.33 -1.63 -14.84
N ARG A 120 2.71 -2.76 -14.23
CA ARG A 120 1.85 -3.95 -14.15
C ARG A 120 0.49 -3.70 -13.46
N TYR A 121 0.37 -2.62 -12.70
CA TYR A 121 -0.87 -2.19 -12.07
C TYR A 121 -1.68 -1.23 -12.93
N ALA A 122 -1.05 -0.60 -13.93
CA ALA A 122 -1.66 0.35 -14.83
C ALA A 122 -2.71 -0.37 -15.69
N ARG A 123 -3.99 -0.22 -15.31
CA ARG A 123 -5.10 -0.50 -16.21
C ARG A 123 -5.75 0.83 -16.55
N VAL A 124 -5.55 1.26 -17.79
CA VAL A 124 -6.35 2.36 -18.34
C VAL A 124 -7.71 1.79 -18.69
N THR A 125 -8.69 2.01 -17.82
CA THR A 125 -10.09 1.71 -18.13
C THR A 125 -10.67 2.90 -18.89
N GLN A 126 -11.66 2.66 -19.77
CA GLN A 126 -12.36 3.76 -20.47
C GLN A 126 -12.91 4.79 -19.48
N LYS A 127 -13.50 4.32 -18.37
CA LYS A 127 -13.98 5.18 -17.28
C LYS A 127 -12.89 6.14 -16.79
N LYS A 128 -11.70 5.61 -16.48
CA LYS A 128 -10.59 6.42 -15.97
C LYS A 128 -10.08 7.43 -17.02
N LEU A 129 -10.07 7.04 -18.29
CA LEU A 129 -9.68 7.94 -19.37
C LEU A 129 -10.63 9.15 -19.45
N PHE A 130 -11.94 8.93 -19.34
CA PHE A 130 -12.91 10.03 -19.30
C PHE A 130 -12.75 10.90 -18.05
N GLU A 131 -12.62 10.29 -16.87
CA GLU A 131 -12.41 11.04 -15.61
C GLU A 131 -11.13 11.90 -15.63
N ASP A 132 -10.05 11.38 -16.22
CA ASP A 132 -8.79 12.12 -16.33
C ASP A 132 -8.90 13.27 -17.37
N MET A 133 -9.66 13.08 -18.45
CA MET A 133 -9.96 14.14 -19.43
C MET A 133 -10.86 15.23 -18.83
N ASP A 134 -11.88 14.87 -18.06
CA ASP A 134 -12.76 15.84 -17.39
C ASP A 134 -11.97 16.72 -16.41
N LYS A 135 -11.05 16.12 -15.65
CA LYS A 135 -10.13 16.87 -14.77
C LYS A 135 -9.22 17.80 -15.56
N PHE A 136 -8.70 17.35 -16.70
CA PHE A 136 -7.86 18.18 -17.57
C PHE A 136 -8.64 19.38 -18.12
N ILE A 137 -9.86 19.17 -18.61
CA ILE A 137 -10.73 20.23 -19.11
C ILE A 137 -11.00 21.24 -17.99
N ALA A 138 -11.42 20.79 -16.81
CA ALA A 138 -11.67 21.67 -15.67
C ALA A 138 -10.42 22.47 -15.24
N ALA A 139 -9.25 21.86 -15.30
CA ALA A 139 -7.99 22.54 -14.96
C ALA A 139 -7.57 23.58 -16.00
N THR A 140 -7.95 23.42 -17.26
CA THR A 140 -7.47 24.23 -18.39
C THR A 140 -8.53 25.16 -18.99
N GLU A 141 -9.76 25.11 -18.46
CA GLU A 141 -10.92 25.90 -18.92
C GLU A 141 -10.63 27.41 -19.02
N LYS A 142 -9.75 27.93 -18.15
CA LYS A 142 -9.36 29.35 -18.11
C LYS A 142 -8.10 29.68 -18.90
N ASP A 143 -7.32 28.66 -19.27
CA ASP A 143 -6.01 28.84 -19.91
C ASP A 143 -6.11 28.83 -21.43
N PHE A 144 -7.12 28.16 -21.99
CA PHE A 144 -7.37 28.11 -23.43
C PHE A 144 -8.57 28.96 -23.84
N VAL A 145 -8.42 30.28 -23.76
CA VAL A 145 -9.39 31.20 -24.36
C VAL A 145 -9.03 31.37 -25.84
N LEU A 146 -9.87 30.84 -26.73
CA LEU A 146 -9.81 31.16 -28.15
C LEU A 146 -10.13 32.64 -28.34
N ALA A 147 -9.12 33.44 -28.67
CA ALA A 147 -9.32 34.77 -29.21
C ALA A 147 -9.83 34.61 -30.66
N LEU A 148 -11.15 34.76 -30.83
CA LEU A 148 -11.79 34.90 -32.14
C LEU A 148 -11.77 36.36 -32.59
#